data_AF-A0AAV8V905-F1
#
_entry.id   AF-A0AAV8V905-F1
#
_cell.length_a   1.000
_cell.length_b   1.000
_cell.length_c   1.000
_cell.angle_alpha   90.00
_cell.angle_beta   90.00
_cell.angle_gamma   90.00
#
_symmetry.space_group_name_H-M   'P 1'
#
loop_
_entity.id
_entity.type
_entity.pdbx_description
1 polymer ?
#
loop_
_entity_poly.entity_id
_entity_poly.type
_entity_poly.pdbx_seq_one_letter_code
_entity_poly.pdbx_strand_id
1 'polypeptide(L)'
;MMKYTKIKLELLTDVDMLHFIRRSIRGGVADCIQRHATANNPYMPAKELLDEDFAHLSYRPEEDIRYLLYLDANNLYGSAMSQYLPHSNFKWLSPDEIANFDITQQQCSNPNSDVGYILEVDMTY
;
A
#
# COMPACT_ATOMS: atom_id res chain seq x y z
N MET A 1 -7.36 20.16 -3.90
CA MET A 1 -7.30 19.58 -5.26
C MET A 1 -8.64 19.72 -5.99
N MET A 2 -9.74 19.10 -5.53
CA MET A 2 -11.07 19.14 -6.20
C MET A 2 -11.62 20.56 -6.48
N LYS A 3 -11.49 21.50 -5.54
CA LYS A 3 -11.93 22.90 -5.73
C LYS A 3 -11.23 23.59 -6.93
N TYR A 4 -9.98 23.23 -7.19
CA TYR A 4 -9.18 23.82 -8.28
C TYR A 4 -9.39 23.08 -9.59
N THR A 5 -9.54 21.74 -9.55
CA THR A 5 -9.75 20.91 -10.74
C THR A 5 -11.18 20.98 -11.29
N LYS A 6 -12.14 21.50 -10.49
CA LYS A 6 -13.58 21.58 -10.84
C LYS A 6 -14.21 20.22 -11.17
N ILE A 7 -13.56 19.12 -10.76
CA ILE A 7 -14.08 17.77 -10.88
C ILE A 7 -15.37 17.66 -10.05
N LYS A 8 -16.39 17.04 -10.62
CA LYS A 8 -17.64 16.69 -9.94
C LYS A 8 -17.61 15.20 -9.61
N LEU A 9 -17.89 14.86 -8.37
CA LEU A 9 -18.04 13.48 -7.94
C LEU A 9 -19.44 12.99 -8.34
N GLU A 10 -19.49 11.84 -8.99
CA GLU A 10 -20.74 11.13 -9.21
C GLU A 10 -21.22 10.51 -7.89
N LEU A 11 -22.53 10.64 -7.64
CA LEU A 11 -23.18 9.96 -6.52
C LEU A 11 -23.58 8.56 -6.96
N LEU A 12 -23.10 7.54 -6.23
CA LEU A 12 -23.58 6.17 -6.41
C LEU A 12 -25.03 6.06 -5.95
N THR A 13 -25.91 5.73 -6.89
CA THR A 13 -27.35 5.56 -6.66
C THR A 13 -27.76 4.10 -6.59
N ASP A 14 -26.95 3.20 -7.15
CA ASP A 14 -27.12 1.75 -7.06
C ASP A 14 -26.70 1.26 -5.66
N VAL A 15 -27.62 0.57 -4.98
CA VAL A 15 -27.44 0.09 -3.60
C VAL A 15 -26.41 -1.04 -3.51
N ASP A 16 -26.33 -1.90 -4.53
CA ASP A 16 -25.39 -3.01 -4.59
C ASP A 16 -23.97 -2.49 -4.84
N MET A 17 -23.79 -1.48 -5.70
CA MET A 17 -22.49 -0.81 -5.88
C MET A 17 -22.03 -0.15 -4.58
N LEU A 18 -22.95 0.52 -3.89
CA LEU A 18 -22.65 1.17 -2.60
C LEU A 18 -22.20 0.14 -1.56
N HIS A 19 -22.90 -0.99 -1.46
CA HIS A 19 -22.52 -2.06 -0.53
C HIS A 19 -21.20 -2.70 -0.92
N PHE A 20 -20.97 -2.95 -2.22
CA PHE A 20 -19.70 -3.48 -2.74
C PHE A 20 -18.51 -2.61 -2.35
N ILE A 21 -18.58 -1.30 -2.61
CA ILE A 21 -17.49 -0.38 -2.26
C ILE A 21 -17.31 -0.27 -0.75
N ARG A 22 -18.39 -0.14 0.03
CA ARG A 22 -18.31 -0.06 1.50
C ARG A 22 -17.67 -1.30 2.11
N ARG A 23 -17.99 -2.48 1.59
CA ARG A 23 -17.37 -3.76 2.02
C ARG A 23 -15.88 -3.85 1.67
N SER A 24 -15.40 -3.05 0.74
CA SER A 24 -14.00 -3.01 0.31
C SER A 24 -13.16 -1.94 1.05
N ILE A 25 -13.79 -1.00 1.76
CA ILE A 25 -13.06 0.02 2.53
C ILE A 25 -12.31 -0.64 3.69
N ARG A 26 -11.00 -0.37 3.79
CA ARG A 26 -10.12 -0.80 4.89
C ARG A 26 -9.40 0.41 5.47
N GLY A 27 -8.91 0.27 6.70
CA GLY A 27 -8.07 1.28 7.35
C GLY A 27 -6.61 1.18 6.90
N GLY A 28 -5.71 1.71 7.72
CA GLY A 28 -4.28 1.54 7.52
C GLY A 28 -3.85 0.07 7.63
N VAL A 29 -2.81 -0.29 6.89
CA VAL A 29 -2.17 -1.61 7.01
C VAL A 29 -1.25 -1.59 8.23
N ALA A 30 -1.43 -2.54 9.14
CA ALA A 30 -0.54 -2.79 10.26
C ALA A 30 -0.20 -4.27 10.27
N ASP A 31 1.07 -4.61 10.06
CA ASP A 31 1.55 -5.98 10.01
C ASP A 31 2.88 -6.11 10.74
N CYS A 32 3.14 -7.30 11.29
CA CYS A 32 4.34 -7.64 12.04
C CYS A 32 4.83 -9.04 11.63
N ILE A 33 5.48 -9.12 10.48
CA ILE A 33 6.01 -10.38 9.90
C ILE A 33 7.13 -10.96 10.78
N GLN A 34 8.01 -10.10 11.30
CA GLN A 34 9.09 -10.48 12.22
C GLN A 34 8.95 -9.69 13.52
N ARG A 35 8.77 -10.41 14.65
CA ARG A 35 8.56 -9.79 15.96
C ARG A 35 9.78 -9.00 16.47
N HIS A 36 10.99 -9.45 16.12
CA HIS A 36 12.22 -8.86 16.58
C HIS A 36 13.34 -9.04 15.55
N ALA A 37 14.03 -7.95 15.24
CA ALA A 37 15.23 -7.93 14.40
C ALA A 37 16.28 -7.05 15.06
N THR A 38 17.54 -7.47 15.00
CA THR A 38 18.68 -6.74 15.57
C THR A 38 19.65 -6.38 14.47
N ALA A 39 20.09 -5.13 14.43
CA ALA A 39 21.15 -4.69 13.54
C ALA A 39 22.49 -5.33 13.95
N ASN A 40 23.33 -5.61 12.96
CA ASN A 40 24.73 -5.96 13.18
C ASN A 40 25.52 -5.40 12.00
N ASN A 41 26.08 -4.21 12.11
CA ASN A 41 26.84 -3.62 11.00
C ASN A 41 28.01 -2.76 11.49
N PRO A 42 29.03 -2.48 10.64
CA PRO A 42 30.24 -1.77 11.04
C PRO A 42 30.05 -0.33 11.52
N TYR A 43 28.86 0.25 11.34
CA TYR A 43 28.54 1.62 11.78
C TYR A 43 27.94 1.67 13.18
N MET A 44 27.76 0.52 13.84
CA MET A 44 27.27 0.47 15.21
C MET A 44 28.30 1.03 16.20
N PRO A 45 27.87 1.56 17.38
CA PRO A 45 28.78 2.13 18.35
C PRO A 45 29.84 1.12 18.81
N ALA A 46 31.06 1.62 19.01
CA ALA A 46 32.12 0.82 19.62
C ALA A 46 31.71 0.41 21.05
N LYS A 47 32.09 -0.80 21.46
CA LYS A 47 31.69 -1.36 22.76
C LYS A 47 32.10 -0.48 23.93
N GLU A 48 33.23 0.20 23.81
CA GLU A 48 33.80 1.10 24.82
C GLU A 48 32.99 2.38 25.03
N LEU A 49 32.09 2.71 24.09
CA LEU A 49 31.22 3.89 24.15
C LEU A 49 29.83 3.57 24.74
N LEU A 50 29.59 2.31 25.12
CA LEU A 50 28.32 1.81 25.62
C LEU A 50 28.46 1.38 27.07
N ASP A 51 27.42 1.62 27.88
CA ASP A 51 27.31 1.03 29.21
C ASP A 51 27.21 -0.50 29.11
N GLU A 52 27.54 -1.21 30.20
CA GLU A 52 27.55 -2.68 30.21
C GLU A 52 26.20 -3.30 29.78
N ASP A 53 25.09 -2.67 30.17
CA ASP A 53 23.73 -3.08 29.81
C ASP A 53 23.48 -3.02 28.28
N PHE A 54 24.19 -2.14 27.57
CA PHE A 54 24.04 -1.92 26.12
C PHE A 54 25.18 -2.51 25.28
N ALA A 55 26.17 -3.15 25.90
CA ALA A 55 27.32 -3.71 25.19
C ALA A 55 26.94 -4.71 24.09
N HIS A 56 25.77 -5.35 24.19
CA HIS A 56 25.22 -6.25 23.17
C HIS A 56 24.80 -5.55 21.86
N LEU A 57 24.74 -4.21 21.83
CA LEU A 57 24.45 -3.40 20.65
C LEU A 57 25.71 -3.07 19.82
N SER A 58 26.91 -3.47 20.27
CA SER A 58 28.12 -3.27 19.46
C SER A 58 28.18 -4.23 18.28
N TYR A 59 28.89 -3.82 17.22
CA TYR A 59 29.15 -4.67 16.05
C TYR A 59 29.90 -5.96 16.43
N ARG A 60 29.45 -7.09 15.87
CA ARG A 60 30.04 -8.43 16.02
C ARG A 60 30.52 -8.95 14.67
N PRO A 61 31.83 -8.85 14.36
CA PRO A 61 32.40 -9.27 13.07
C PRO A 61 32.21 -10.75 12.73
N GLU A 62 31.99 -11.59 13.74
CA GLU A 62 31.74 -13.03 13.63
C GLU A 62 30.31 -13.38 13.22
N GLU A 63 29.38 -12.43 13.29
CA GLU A 63 27.98 -12.60 12.90
C GLU A 63 27.68 -11.98 11.52
N ASP A 64 26.61 -12.44 10.88
CA ASP A 64 26.16 -11.89 9.60
C ASP A 64 25.86 -10.38 9.71
N ILE A 65 26.24 -9.64 8.68
CA ILE A 65 25.95 -8.21 8.59
C ILE A 65 24.45 -8.01 8.34
N ARG A 66 23.80 -7.20 9.19
CA ARG A 66 22.38 -6.86 9.14
C ARG A 66 22.17 -5.36 9.32
N TYR A 67 21.47 -4.76 8.37
CA TYR A 67 21.02 -3.37 8.43
C TYR A 67 19.53 -3.33 8.75
N LEU A 68 19.13 -2.39 9.60
CA LEU A 68 17.73 -2.08 9.83
C LEU A 68 17.40 -0.77 9.11
N LEU A 69 16.27 -0.76 8.41
CA LEU A 69 15.78 0.40 7.70
C LEU A 69 14.44 0.82 8.29
N TYR A 70 14.33 2.08 8.69
CA TYR A 70 13.08 2.68 9.13
C TYR A 70 12.65 3.71 8.08
N LEU A 71 11.52 3.44 7.41
CA LEU A 71 10.93 4.34 6.42
C LEU A 71 9.61 4.88 6.97
N ASP A 72 9.42 6.19 6.83
CA ASP A 72 8.15 6.85 7.13
C ASP A 72 7.77 7.75 5.95
N ALA A 73 6.51 7.63 5.52
CA ALA A 73 5.99 8.39 4.40
C ALA A 73 5.38 9.71 4.89
N ASN A 74 6.04 10.82 4.57
CA ASN A 74 5.51 12.17 4.83
C ASN A 74 4.19 12.38 4.08
N ASN A 75 3.09 12.58 4.81
CA ASN A 75 1.76 12.83 4.26
C ASN A 75 1.27 11.73 3.28
N LEU A 76 1.28 10.47 3.76
CA LEU A 76 0.85 9.31 2.97
C LEU A 76 -0.49 9.50 2.26
N TYR A 77 -1.53 9.95 2.98
CA TYR A 77 -2.85 10.18 2.38
C TYR A 77 -2.84 11.32 1.35
N GLY A 78 -2.11 12.41 1.58
CA GLY A 78 -2.00 13.49 0.60
C GLY A 78 -1.28 13.04 -0.68
N SER A 79 -0.28 12.15 -0.56
CA SER A 79 0.38 11.53 -1.71
C SER A 79 -0.61 10.63 -2.49
N ALA A 80 -1.37 9.78 -1.79
CA ALA A 80 -2.40 8.94 -2.41
C ALA A 80 -3.51 9.77 -3.08
N MET A 81 -3.93 10.87 -2.44
CA MET A 81 -4.91 11.82 -3.00
C MET A 81 -4.39 12.61 -4.22
N SER A 82 -3.09 12.51 -4.51
CA SER A 82 -2.48 13.13 -5.71
C SER A 82 -2.37 12.16 -6.88
N GLN A 83 -2.72 10.88 -6.69
CA GLN A 83 -2.79 9.88 -7.75
C GLN A 83 -4.13 9.93 -8.50
N TYR A 84 -4.26 9.13 -9.56
CA TYR A 84 -5.54 8.92 -10.25
C TYR A 84 -6.54 8.26 -9.30
N LEU A 85 -7.70 8.88 -9.11
CA LEU A 85 -8.76 8.41 -8.22
C LEU A 85 -10.09 8.31 -8.98
N PRO A 86 -10.92 7.29 -8.69
CA PRO A 86 -12.23 7.16 -9.31
C PRO A 86 -13.14 8.30 -8.87
N HIS A 87 -13.81 8.94 -9.83
CA HIS A 87 -14.69 10.08 -9.55
C HIS A 87 -16.05 10.03 -10.26
N SER A 88 -16.19 9.29 -11.37
CA SER A 88 -17.44 9.16 -12.13
C SER A 88 -17.42 7.99 -13.13
N ASN A 89 -18.52 7.83 -13.87
CA ASN A 89 -18.86 6.79 -14.83
C ASN A 89 -18.84 5.38 -14.22
N PHE A 90 -19.39 5.24 -13.01
CA PHE A 90 -19.47 3.95 -12.34
C PHE A 90 -20.48 3.05 -13.06
N LYS A 91 -20.02 1.87 -13.47
CA LYS A 91 -20.86 0.86 -14.13
C LYS A 91 -20.42 -0.53 -13.72
N TRP A 92 -21.39 -1.44 -13.62
CA TRP A 92 -21.10 -2.87 -13.58
C TRP A 92 -20.61 -3.33 -14.95
N LEU A 93 -19.67 -4.26 -14.96
CA LEU A 93 -19.33 -5.01 -16.16
C LEU A 93 -20.45 -6.00 -16.46
N SER A 94 -20.78 -6.15 -17.73
CA SER A 94 -21.68 -7.21 -18.21
C SER A 94 -21.06 -8.60 -18.02
N PRO A 95 -21.87 -9.68 -17.99
CA PRO A 95 -21.35 -11.04 -17.88
C PRO A 95 -20.31 -11.38 -18.95
N ASP A 96 -20.49 -10.88 -20.18
CA ASP A 96 -19.55 -11.09 -21.29
C ASP A 96 -18.24 -10.31 -21.09
N GLU A 97 -18.32 -9.07 -20.59
CA GLU A 97 -17.12 -8.30 -20.24
C GLU A 97 -16.33 -8.97 -19.11
N ILE A 98 -17.01 -9.55 -18.11
CA ILE A 98 -16.38 -10.29 -17.02
C ILE A 98 -15.73 -11.58 -17.54
N ALA A 99 -16.43 -12.36 -18.37
CA ALA A 99 -15.92 -13.62 -18.91
C ALA A 99 -14.67 -13.44 -19.78
N ASN A 100 -14.55 -12.28 -20.44
CA ASN A 100 -13.40 -11.93 -21.27
C ASN A 100 -12.41 -10.99 -20.55
N PHE A 101 -12.59 -10.74 -19.25
CA PHE A 101 -11.73 -9.84 -18.49
C PHE A 101 -10.37 -10.50 -18.21
N ASP A 102 -9.30 -9.86 -18.65
CA ASP A 102 -7.93 -10.29 -18.40
C ASP A 102 -7.21 -9.24 -17.53
N ILE A 103 -6.99 -9.62 -16.27
CA ILE A 103 -6.33 -8.77 -15.26
C ILE A 103 -4.88 -8.45 -15.62
N THR A 104 -4.24 -9.28 -16.45
CA THR A 104 -2.83 -9.11 -16.83
C THR A 104 -2.64 -8.08 -17.93
N GLN A 105 -3.73 -7.60 -18.55
CA GLN A 105 -3.62 -6.59 -19.61
C GLN A 105 -3.09 -5.26 -19.09
N GLN A 106 -2.35 -4.59 -19.98
CA GLN A 106 -1.63 -3.34 -19.70
C GLN A 106 -2.56 -2.22 -19.19
N GLN A 107 -3.83 -2.17 -19.60
CA GLN A 107 -4.80 -1.19 -19.12
C GLN A 107 -5.13 -1.36 -17.63
N CYS A 108 -5.18 -2.59 -17.13
CA CYS A 108 -5.42 -2.89 -15.71
C CYS A 108 -4.20 -2.56 -14.84
N SER A 109 -3.00 -2.64 -15.43
CA SER A 109 -1.73 -2.40 -14.74
C SER A 109 -1.21 -0.97 -14.84
N ASN A 110 -1.87 -0.10 -15.62
CA ASN A 110 -1.44 1.29 -15.80
C ASN A 110 -2.03 2.20 -14.69
N PRO A 111 -1.23 2.70 -13.74
CA PRO A 111 -1.72 3.55 -12.65
C PRO A 111 -2.21 4.94 -13.12
N ASN A 112 -1.92 5.32 -14.37
CA ASN A 112 -2.32 6.59 -14.97
C ASN A 112 -3.39 6.41 -16.06
N SER A 113 -4.14 5.31 -16.02
CA SER A 113 -5.26 5.08 -16.93
C SER A 113 -6.45 5.96 -16.56
N ASP A 114 -7.15 6.50 -17.59
CA ASP A 114 -8.41 7.23 -17.41
C ASP A 114 -9.57 6.32 -16.95
N VAL A 115 -9.42 5.01 -17.12
CA VAL A 115 -10.39 3.99 -16.70
C VAL A 115 -9.74 3.05 -15.69
N GLY A 116 -10.40 2.87 -14.55
CA GLY A 116 -10.00 1.93 -13.50
C GLY A 116 -11.05 0.85 -13.26
N TYR A 117 -10.62 -0.25 -12.65
CA TYR A 117 -11.47 -1.40 -12.31
C TYR A 117 -11.39 -1.68 -10.80
N ILE A 118 -12.51 -2.06 -10.20
CA ILE A 118 -12.58 -2.56 -8.81
C ILE A 118 -13.07 -3.99 -8.87
N LEU A 119 -12.26 -4.93 -8.39
CA LEU A 119 -12.51 -6.37 -8.51
C LEU A 119 -12.66 -6.99 -7.12
N GLU A 120 -13.66 -7.84 -6.94
CA GLU A 120 -13.75 -8.80 -5.84
C GLU A 120 -13.35 -10.15 -6.42
N VAL A 121 -12.27 -10.73 -5.90
CA VAL A 121 -11.67 -11.97 -6.43
C VAL A 121 -11.37 -12.93 -5.30
N ASP A 122 -11.49 -14.22 -5.59
CA ASP A 122 -10.99 -15.28 -4.73
C ASP A 122 -9.50 -15.51 -5.00
N MET A 123 -8.70 -15.61 -3.95
CA MET A 123 -7.27 -15.93 -4.04
C MET A 123 -7.01 -17.34 -3.52
N THR A 124 -6.34 -18.17 -4.31
CA THR A 124 -5.70 -19.40 -3.86
C THR A 124 -4.22 -19.13 -3.59
N TYR A 125 -3.78 -19.39 -2.37
CA TYR A 125 -2.40 -19.22 -1.91
C TYR A 125 -1.63 -20.55 -1.94
#